data_AF-A0A1C6KLF3-F1
#
_entry.id   AF-A0A1C6KLF3-F1
#
_cell.length_a   1.000
_cell.length_b   1.000
_cell.length_c   1.000
_cell.angle_alpha   90.00
_cell.angle_beta   90.00
_cell.angle_gamma   90.00
#
_symmetry.space_group_name_H-M   'P 1'
#
loop_
_entity.id
_entity.type
_entity.pdbx_description
1 polymer ?
#
loop_
_entity_poly.entity_id
_entity_poly.type
_entity_poly.pdbx_seq_one_letter_code
_entity_poly.pdbx_strand_id
1 'polypeptide(L)'
;MKIEQFVMAYRVDHGKVKALLSEDYESLRPVLRINIEIIHDEKNGTYVRIEHNTPVASQGKRGWLNLNVWESPKTEIDYTAENKHFGESTPGAEGKTKGMTTVFKTEFLDIEFTGVGIEGGCPAEGDNDGCFYIDGEDTTFVPVEKITSRKEYCDCEFRWTKPITEAMRIPPEELLGAYKVAFER
;
A
#
# COMPACT_ATOMS: atom_id res chain seq x y z
N MET A 1 -4.12 -1.10 -19.16
CA MET A 1 -4.15 -2.13 -18.09
C MET A 1 -4.85 -1.47 -16.93
N LYS A 2 -6.03 -1.97 -16.55
CA LYS A 2 -6.82 -1.34 -15.50
C LYS A 2 -6.28 -1.78 -14.15
N ILE A 3 -6.02 -0.83 -13.26
CA ILE A 3 -5.50 -1.06 -11.92
C ILE A 3 -6.47 -0.50 -10.90
N GLU A 4 -6.77 -1.28 -9.86
CA GLU A 4 -7.40 -0.83 -8.64
C GLU A 4 -6.38 -0.93 -7.51
N GLN A 5 -5.87 0.21 -7.07
CA GLN A 5 -4.81 0.33 -6.07
C GLN A 5 -5.40 0.69 -4.71
N PHE A 6 -4.90 0.04 -3.66
CA PHE A 6 -5.24 0.25 -2.26
C PHE A 6 -3.96 0.46 -1.48
N VAL A 7 -3.88 1.56 -0.74
CA VAL A 7 -2.67 1.95 -0.01
C VAL A 7 -3.03 2.21 1.44
N MET A 8 -2.26 1.63 2.36
CA MET A 8 -2.31 1.93 3.79
C MET A 8 -0.89 2.15 4.31
N ALA A 9 -0.69 3.21 5.08
CA ALA A 9 0.58 3.50 5.74
C ALA A 9 0.39 3.49 7.27
N TYR A 10 1.41 3.00 7.98
CA TYR A 10 1.43 2.95 9.43
C TYR A 10 2.80 3.34 9.99
N ARG A 11 2.76 3.96 11.16
CA ARG A 11 3.94 4.31 11.94
C ARG A 11 4.51 3.08 12.62
N VAL A 12 5.83 3.05 12.70
CA VAL A 12 6.61 2.01 13.39
C VAL A 12 7.87 2.61 14.02
N ASP A 13 8.53 1.86 14.90
CA ASP A 13 9.84 2.25 15.43
C ASP A 13 10.87 2.55 14.31
N HIS A 14 11.40 3.78 14.29
CA HIS A 14 12.33 4.21 13.23
C HIS A 14 13.65 3.44 13.26
N GLY A 15 14.15 3.12 14.44
CA GLY A 15 15.43 2.41 14.62
C GLY A 15 15.35 1.01 14.03
N LYS A 16 14.22 0.32 14.23
CA LYS A 16 13.96 -0.99 13.62
C LYS A 16 13.87 -0.91 12.10
N VAL A 17 13.21 0.11 11.54
CA VAL A 17 13.19 0.31 10.08
C VAL A 17 14.59 0.55 9.54
N LYS A 18 15.39 1.42 10.18
CA LYS A 18 16.77 1.68 9.77
C LYS A 18 17.62 0.41 9.78
N ALA A 19 17.43 -0.47 10.75
CA ALA A 19 18.15 -1.74 10.84
C ALA A 19 17.80 -2.73 9.72
N LEU A 20 16.71 -2.52 8.97
CA LEU A 20 16.36 -3.32 7.78
C LEU A 20 17.08 -2.88 6.51
N LEU A 21 17.62 -1.66 6.48
CA LEU A 21 18.14 -1.05 5.26
C LEU A 21 19.64 -1.34 5.10
N SER A 22 20.08 -1.51 3.85
CA SER A 22 21.52 -1.45 3.53
C SER A 22 22.04 -0.02 3.70
N GLU A 23 23.37 0.12 3.76
CA GLU A 23 24.04 1.42 3.90
C GLU A 23 23.76 2.36 2.72
N ASP A 24 23.30 1.84 1.58
CA ASP A 24 22.95 2.61 0.39
C ASP A 24 21.63 3.39 0.52
N TYR A 25 20.84 3.12 1.57
CA TYR A 25 19.52 3.71 1.78
C TYR A 25 19.43 4.51 3.08
N GLU A 26 19.05 5.77 2.97
CA GLU A 26 18.68 6.60 4.11
C GLU A 26 17.18 6.46 4.39
N SER A 27 16.81 5.94 5.57
CA SER A 27 15.39 5.92 5.99
C SER A 27 14.88 7.34 6.23
N LEU A 28 13.85 7.75 5.48
CA LEU A 28 13.31 9.11 5.57
C LEU A 28 12.36 9.30 6.74
N ARG A 29 11.57 8.28 7.10
CA ARG A 29 10.50 8.37 8.11
C ARG A 29 10.28 7.02 8.80
N PRO A 30 9.74 7.03 10.04
CA PRO A 30 9.27 5.84 10.76
C PRO A 30 7.98 5.25 10.16
N VAL A 31 7.99 4.86 8.89
CA VAL A 31 6.79 4.45 8.15
C VAL A 31 7.02 3.15 7.39
N LEU A 32 6.06 2.25 7.52
CA LEU A 32 5.85 1.14 6.60
C LEU A 32 4.52 1.34 5.88
N ARG A 33 4.45 0.87 4.63
CA ARG A 33 3.26 0.96 3.79
C ARG A 33 2.98 -0.38 3.14
N ILE A 34 1.70 -0.73 3.08
CA ILE A 34 1.17 -1.84 2.28
C ILE A 34 0.50 -1.20 1.06
N ASN A 35 1.00 -1.53 -0.12
CA ASN A 35 0.40 -1.16 -1.40
C ASN A 35 -0.13 -2.43 -2.06
N ILE A 36 -1.41 -2.46 -2.41
CA ILE A 36 -2.07 -3.59 -3.06
C ILE A 36 -2.63 -3.13 -4.38
N GLU A 37 -2.33 -3.83 -5.47
CA GLU A 37 -2.87 -3.58 -6.79
C GLU A 37 -3.65 -4.82 -7.26
N ILE A 38 -4.95 -4.64 -7.54
CA ILE A 38 -5.70 -5.58 -8.38
C ILE A 38 -5.49 -5.13 -9.82
N ILE A 39 -4.85 -5.98 -10.61
CA ILE A 39 -4.38 -5.65 -11.95
C ILE A 39 -5.19 -6.47 -12.95
N HIS A 40 -5.91 -5.79 -13.83
CA HIS A 40 -6.64 -6.39 -14.94
C HIS A 40 -5.83 -6.20 -16.23
N ASP A 41 -5.14 -7.26 -16.62
CA ASP A 41 -4.34 -7.32 -17.84
C ASP A 41 -5.06 -8.14 -18.91
N GLU A 42 -5.16 -7.60 -20.13
CA GLU A 42 -5.88 -8.28 -21.22
C GLU A 42 -5.20 -9.59 -21.66
N LYS A 43 -3.87 -9.72 -21.48
CA LYS A 43 -3.09 -10.88 -21.92
C LYS A 43 -2.93 -11.91 -20.81
N ASN A 44 -2.68 -11.45 -19.59
CA ASN A 44 -2.32 -12.28 -18.44
C ASN A 44 -3.51 -12.52 -17.49
N GLY A 45 -4.65 -11.88 -17.72
CA GLY A 45 -5.82 -11.98 -16.86
C GLY A 45 -5.75 -11.06 -15.64
N THR A 46 -6.56 -11.35 -14.63
CA THR A 46 -6.57 -10.59 -13.37
C THR A 46 -5.62 -11.22 -12.36
N TYR A 47 -4.74 -10.42 -11.76
CA TYR A 47 -3.84 -10.84 -10.70
C TYR A 47 -3.70 -9.74 -9.65
N VAL A 48 -3.27 -10.12 -8.45
CA VAL A 48 -3.08 -9.20 -7.32
C VAL A 48 -1.61 -9.15 -6.95
N ARG A 49 -1.10 -7.93 -6.73
CA ARG A 49 0.24 -7.67 -6.21
C ARG A 49 0.14 -6.95 -4.86
N ILE A 50 0.92 -7.39 -3.88
CA ILE A 50 1.09 -6.74 -2.58
C ILE A 50 2.55 -6.35 -2.44
N GLU A 51 2.81 -5.09 -2.12
CA GLU A 51 4.12 -4.54 -1.86
C GLU A 51 4.19 -4.01 -0.42
N HIS A 52 5.23 -4.42 0.32
CA HIS A 52 5.53 -3.86 1.65
C HIS A 52 6.79 -3.02 1.55
N ASN A 53 6.66 -1.73 1.84
CA ASN A 53 7.69 -0.75 1.52
C ASN A 53 7.86 0.32 2.60
N THR A 54 8.98 1.02 2.51
CA THR A 54 9.36 2.11 3.42
C THR A 54 9.94 3.28 2.62
N PRO A 55 9.72 4.55 3.05
CA PRO A 55 10.26 5.69 2.31
C PRO A 55 11.75 5.87 2.60
N VAL A 56 12.55 5.94 1.54
CA VAL A 56 14.02 6.06 1.58
C VAL A 56 14.53 7.17 0.65
N ALA A 57 15.75 7.62 0.89
CA ALA A 57 16.56 8.30 -0.11
C ALA A 57 17.77 7.44 -0.50
N SER A 58 18.06 7.38 -1.79
CA SER A 58 19.25 6.73 -2.35
C SER A 58 19.53 7.28 -3.75
N GLN A 59 20.80 7.31 -4.16
CA GLN A 59 21.21 7.74 -5.50
C GLN A 59 20.65 9.12 -5.92
N GLY A 60 20.50 10.05 -4.95
CA GLY A 60 19.92 11.39 -5.19
C GLY A 60 18.41 11.41 -5.48
N LYS A 61 17.72 10.28 -5.26
CA LYS A 61 16.28 10.11 -5.41
C LYS A 61 15.61 9.82 -4.08
N ARG A 62 14.36 10.25 -3.93
CA ARG A 62 13.51 9.97 -2.78
C ARG A 62 12.38 9.07 -3.24
N GLY A 63 12.15 7.95 -2.58
CA GLY A 63 11.17 6.98 -3.08
C GLY A 63 10.74 5.95 -2.07
N TRP A 64 9.90 5.03 -2.51
CA TRP A 64 9.50 3.86 -1.72
C TRP A 64 10.41 2.68 -2.05
N LEU A 65 11.14 2.17 -1.06
CA LEU A 65 11.86 0.92 -1.19
C LEU A 65 10.93 -0.25 -0.92
N ASN A 66 10.76 -1.12 -1.92
CA ASN A 66 10.05 -2.37 -1.75
C ASN A 66 10.93 -3.36 -0.98
N LEU A 67 10.58 -3.55 0.29
CA LEU A 67 11.21 -4.54 1.16
C LEU A 67 10.79 -5.95 0.74
N ASN A 68 9.54 -6.09 0.28
CA ASN A 68 8.97 -7.36 -0.19
C ASN A 68 7.87 -7.12 -1.23
N VAL A 69 7.72 -8.08 -2.13
CA VAL A 69 6.65 -8.13 -3.14
C VAL A 69 6.07 -9.53 -3.18
N TRP A 70 4.74 -9.64 -3.12
CA TRP A 70 3.99 -10.88 -3.31
C TRP A 70 3.01 -10.71 -4.45
N GLU A 71 2.83 -11.74 -5.25
CA GLU A 71 1.99 -11.67 -6.44
C GLU A 71 1.31 -13.01 -6.71
N SER A 72 0.02 -12.96 -7.04
CA SER A 72 -0.71 -14.15 -7.49
C SER A 72 -0.28 -14.56 -8.90
N PRO A 73 -0.15 -15.86 -9.22
CA PRO A 73 -0.57 -17.00 -8.40
C PRO A 73 0.53 -17.56 -7.50
N LYS A 74 1.75 -16.97 -7.51
CA LYS A 74 2.87 -17.47 -6.68
C LYS A 74 2.56 -17.36 -5.18
N THR A 75 1.80 -16.34 -4.81
CA THR A 75 1.21 -16.19 -3.48
C THR A 75 -0.31 -16.31 -3.60
N GLU A 76 -0.91 -17.12 -2.74
CA GLU A 76 -2.36 -17.19 -2.60
C GLU A 76 -2.86 -15.88 -1.97
N ILE A 77 -3.56 -15.09 -2.79
CA ILE A 77 -4.11 -13.78 -2.41
C ILE A 77 -5.57 -13.77 -2.83
N ASP A 78 -6.44 -13.93 -1.85
CA ASP A 78 -7.88 -13.80 -2.05
C ASP A 78 -8.31 -12.36 -1.85
N TYR A 79 -9.31 -11.93 -2.62
CA TYR A 79 -10.00 -10.67 -2.35
C TYR A 79 -11.50 -10.77 -2.61
N THR A 80 -12.28 -10.06 -1.80
CA THR A 80 -13.75 -10.02 -1.89
C THR A 80 -14.26 -8.61 -1.65
N ALA A 81 -15.43 -8.31 -2.20
CA ALA A 81 -16.20 -7.11 -1.86
C ALA A 81 -17.32 -7.49 -0.90
N GLU A 82 -17.35 -6.85 0.27
CA GLU A 82 -18.30 -7.11 1.36
C GLU A 82 -19.12 -5.85 1.69
N ASN A 83 -20.34 -6.04 2.16
CA ASN A 83 -21.28 -4.95 2.51
C ASN A 83 -21.24 -4.57 4.01
N LYS A 84 -20.16 -4.89 4.72
CA LYS A 84 -19.99 -4.75 6.18
C LYS A 84 -20.36 -3.36 6.72
N HIS A 85 -19.95 -2.30 6.00
CA HIS A 85 -20.14 -0.90 6.39
C HIS A 85 -20.96 -0.09 5.38
N PHE A 86 -21.57 -0.75 4.41
CA PHE A 86 -22.18 -0.07 3.27
C PHE A 86 -23.32 0.86 3.71
N GLY A 87 -23.24 2.13 3.30
CA GLY A 87 -24.26 3.14 3.59
C GLY A 87 -24.15 3.82 4.96
N GLU A 88 -23.22 3.39 5.83
CA GLU A 88 -22.93 4.10 7.07
C GLU A 88 -22.49 5.55 6.79
N SER A 89 -22.90 6.50 7.63
CA SER A 89 -22.45 7.89 7.50
C SER A 89 -20.97 8.03 7.86
N THR A 90 -20.23 8.83 7.09
CA THR A 90 -18.83 9.13 7.35
C THR A 90 -18.71 10.21 8.44
N PRO A 91 -18.07 9.92 9.59
CA PRO A 91 -17.90 10.92 10.65
C PRO A 91 -17.18 12.17 10.14
N GLY A 92 -17.74 13.35 10.45
CA GLY A 92 -17.15 14.63 10.05
C GLY A 92 -17.34 15.04 8.59
N ALA A 93 -18.10 14.29 7.79
CA ALA A 93 -18.41 14.64 6.40
C ALA A 93 -19.91 14.49 6.10
N GLU A 94 -20.64 15.60 6.15
CA GLU A 94 -22.10 15.62 5.92
C GLU A 94 -22.45 15.10 4.51
N GLY A 95 -23.44 14.22 4.44
CA GLY A 95 -23.92 13.63 3.18
C GLY A 95 -22.97 12.60 2.54
N LYS A 96 -21.85 12.26 3.19
CA LYS A 96 -20.95 11.20 2.74
C LYS A 96 -21.24 9.89 3.45
N THR A 97 -21.23 8.80 2.68
CA THR A 97 -21.49 7.46 3.17
C THR A 97 -20.40 6.51 2.73
N LYS A 98 -20.18 5.48 3.54
CA LYS A 98 -19.23 4.42 3.26
C LYS A 98 -19.70 3.52 2.11
N GLY A 99 -18.75 3.11 1.28
CA GLY A 99 -18.95 2.18 0.16
C GLY A 99 -18.82 0.71 0.59
N MET A 100 -18.65 -0.16 -0.42
CA MET A 100 -18.28 -1.57 -0.18
C MET A 100 -16.89 -1.66 0.45
N THR A 101 -16.72 -2.65 1.32
CA THR A 101 -15.43 -3.01 1.91
C THR A 101 -14.72 -3.98 0.98
N THR A 102 -13.52 -3.65 0.52
CA THR A 102 -12.64 -4.61 -0.17
C THR A 102 -11.76 -5.29 0.87
N VAL A 103 -11.87 -6.62 0.97
CA VAL A 103 -11.11 -7.45 1.91
C VAL A 103 -10.07 -8.22 1.13
N PHE A 104 -8.83 -8.22 1.61
CA PHE A 104 -7.73 -9.04 1.09
C PHE A 104 -7.26 -10.01 2.17
N LYS A 105 -7.02 -11.27 1.78
CA LYS A 105 -6.54 -12.32 2.67
C LYS A 105 -5.40 -13.10 2.03
N THR A 106 -4.37 -13.35 2.84
CA THR A 106 -3.28 -14.28 2.55
C THR A 106 -3.03 -15.14 3.80
N GLU A 107 -2.12 -16.11 3.74
CA GLU A 107 -1.71 -16.86 4.95
C GLU A 107 -1.06 -15.99 6.05
N PHE A 108 -0.64 -14.77 5.71
CA PHE A 108 0.15 -13.88 6.57
C PHE A 108 -0.45 -12.48 6.78
N LEU A 109 -1.48 -12.09 6.03
CA LEU A 109 -2.09 -10.77 6.06
C LEU A 109 -3.61 -10.85 5.93
N ASP A 110 -4.31 -10.23 6.89
CA ASP A 110 -5.70 -9.82 6.75
C ASP A 110 -5.73 -8.29 6.65
N ILE A 111 -6.34 -7.73 5.61
CA ILE A 111 -6.48 -6.27 5.46
C ILE A 111 -7.77 -5.92 4.73
N GLU A 112 -8.47 -4.89 5.21
CA GLU A 112 -9.69 -4.40 4.60
C GLU A 112 -9.66 -2.89 4.37
N PHE A 113 -10.34 -2.44 3.32
CA PHE A 113 -10.47 -1.05 2.94
C PHE A 113 -11.92 -0.70 2.69
N THR A 114 -12.44 0.28 3.43
CA THR A 114 -13.79 0.81 3.22
C THR A 114 -13.68 2.26 2.77
N GLY A 115 -14.05 2.54 1.51
CA GLY A 115 -14.09 3.91 1.00
C GLY A 115 -15.11 4.75 1.76
N VAL A 116 -14.71 5.96 2.18
CA VAL A 116 -15.54 6.82 3.03
C VAL A 116 -16.31 7.91 2.25
N GLY A 117 -16.32 7.84 0.92
CA GLY A 117 -17.02 8.80 0.06
C GLY A 117 -16.37 10.19 -0.04
N ILE A 118 -15.15 10.34 0.49
CA ILE A 118 -14.36 11.57 0.44
C ILE A 118 -13.17 11.36 -0.49
N GLU A 119 -13.02 12.26 -1.46
CA GLU A 119 -11.92 12.24 -2.42
C GLU A 119 -10.96 13.40 -2.22
N GLY A 120 -9.68 13.17 -2.49
CA GLY A 120 -8.65 14.20 -2.41
C GLY A 120 -7.37 13.82 -3.16
N GLY A 121 -6.39 14.71 -3.10
CA GLY A 121 -5.01 14.39 -3.47
C GLY A 121 -4.32 13.60 -2.36
N CYS A 122 -3.26 12.86 -2.68
CA CYS A 122 -2.42 12.24 -1.66
C CYS A 122 -1.37 13.27 -1.21
N PRO A 123 -1.32 13.67 0.08
CA PRO A 123 -0.31 14.61 0.57
C PRO A 123 1.13 14.17 0.32
N ALA A 124 1.38 12.86 0.20
CA ALA A 124 2.71 12.26 0.02
C ALA A 124 3.20 12.22 -1.44
N GLU A 125 2.46 12.76 -2.41
CA GLU A 125 2.89 12.78 -3.81
C GLU A 125 3.96 13.83 -4.11
N GLY A 126 4.09 14.85 -3.25
CA GLY A 126 5.02 15.97 -3.50
C GLY A 126 6.49 15.66 -3.23
N ASP A 127 6.83 14.54 -2.59
CA ASP A 127 8.18 14.22 -2.13
C ASP A 127 8.69 12.83 -2.55
N ASN A 128 8.01 12.21 -3.53
CA ASN A 128 8.26 10.86 -4.03
C ASN A 128 8.61 10.89 -5.53
N ASP A 129 9.84 10.51 -5.87
CA ASP A 129 10.32 10.37 -7.24
C ASP A 129 9.95 9.02 -7.88
N GLY A 130 9.63 7.99 -7.09
CA GLY A 130 9.40 6.63 -7.60
C GLY A 130 9.58 5.50 -6.58
N CYS A 131 9.74 4.28 -7.08
CA CYS A 131 9.91 3.08 -6.28
C CYS A 131 11.26 2.40 -6.57
N PHE A 132 11.94 1.96 -5.52
CA PHE A 132 13.12 1.11 -5.63
C PHE A 132 12.71 -0.36 -5.46
N TYR A 133 13.21 -1.22 -6.34
CA TYR A 133 13.04 -2.67 -6.30
C TYR A 133 14.41 -3.32 -6.15
N ILE A 134 14.54 -4.21 -5.17
CA ILE A 134 15.76 -4.99 -4.93
C ILE A 134 15.59 -6.35 -5.61
N ASP A 135 16.55 -6.73 -6.46
CA ASP A 135 16.68 -8.07 -7.03
C ASP A 135 18.12 -8.56 -6.84
N GLY A 136 18.34 -9.37 -5.80
CA GLY A 136 19.69 -9.76 -5.39
C GLY A 136 20.53 -8.56 -4.94
N GLU A 137 21.66 -8.33 -5.62
CA GLU A 137 22.55 -7.17 -5.38
C GLU A 137 22.13 -5.95 -6.23
N ASP A 138 21.25 -6.13 -7.21
CA ASP A 138 20.82 -5.06 -8.11
C ASP A 138 19.64 -4.29 -7.53
N THR A 139 19.67 -2.97 -7.70
CA THR A 139 18.56 -2.07 -7.39
C THR A 139 18.05 -1.43 -8.66
N THR A 140 16.76 -1.59 -8.93
CA THR A 140 16.07 -0.90 -10.03
C THR A 140 15.20 0.23 -9.49
N PHE A 141 15.34 1.42 -10.06
CA PHE A 141 14.47 2.56 -9.76
C PHE A 141 13.41 2.74 -10.85
N VAL A 142 12.14 2.73 -10.46
CA VAL A 142 10.99 2.97 -11.33
C VAL A 142 10.40 4.35 -11.02
N PRO A 143 10.44 5.32 -11.95
CA PRO A 143 9.89 6.65 -11.71
C PRO A 143 8.39 6.63 -11.40
N VAL A 144 7.93 7.61 -10.62
CA VAL A 144 6.52 7.74 -10.28
C VAL A 144 5.66 7.95 -11.52
N GLU A 145 4.57 7.19 -11.61
CA GLU A 145 3.56 7.37 -12.65
C GLU A 145 2.62 8.51 -12.27
N LYS A 146 2.27 9.34 -13.27
CA LYS A 146 1.32 10.42 -13.05
C LYS A 146 -0.11 9.89 -13.02
N ILE A 147 -0.63 9.64 -11.82
CA ILE A 147 -2.03 9.28 -11.61
C ILE A 147 -2.86 10.56 -11.49
N THR A 148 -3.75 10.79 -12.46
CA THR A 148 -4.66 11.96 -12.45
C THR A 148 -6.01 11.67 -11.80
N SER A 149 -6.32 10.40 -11.57
CA SER A 149 -7.51 9.95 -10.84
C SER A 149 -7.50 10.45 -9.40
N ARG A 150 -8.67 10.84 -8.91
CA ARG A 150 -8.85 11.18 -7.51
C ARG A 150 -8.77 9.93 -6.64
N LYS A 151 -8.16 10.08 -5.47
CA LYS A 151 -8.04 9.02 -4.48
C LYS A 151 -9.21 9.14 -3.51
N GLU A 152 -9.92 8.06 -3.28
CA GLU A 152 -10.94 7.98 -2.23
C GLU A 152 -10.25 7.56 -0.94
N TYR A 153 -10.41 8.33 0.14
CA TYR A 153 -9.90 7.94 1.46
C TYR A 153 -10.64 6.71 1.98
N CYS A 154 -9.95 5.91 2.79
CA CYS A 154 -10.50 4.67 3.34
C CYS A 154 -10.36 4.62 4.86
N ASP A 155 -11.38 4.07 5.52
CA ASP A 155 -11.17 3.36 6.78
C ASP A 155 -10.42 2.06 6.46
N CYS A 156 -9.50 1.65 7.33
CA CYS A 156 -8.72 0.44 7.13
C CYS A 156 -8.49 -0.28 8.45
N GLU A 157 -8.74 -1.59 8.45
CA GLU A 157 -8.32 -2.50 9.51
C GLU A 157 -7.32 -3.48 8.89
N PHE A 158 -6.22 -3.75 9.59
CA PHE A 158 -5.23 -4.71 9.12
C PHE A 158 -4.58 -5.47 10.25
N ARG A 159 -4.08 -6.67 9.92
CA ARG A 159 -3.31 -7.51 10.82
C ARG A 159 -2.34 -8.39 10.04
N TRP A 160 -1.08 -8.37 10.44
CA TRP A 160 -0.16 -9.45 10.13
C TRP A 160 -0.53 -10.68 10.97
N THR A 161 -1.07 -11.72 10.34
CA THR A 161 -1.50 -12.96 11.01
C THR A 161 -0.33 -13.88 11.30
N LYS A 162 0.69 -13.86 10.42
CA LYS A 162 1.91 -14.67 10.51
C LYS A 162 3.09 -13.90 9.89
N PRO A 163 3.95 -13.24 10.68
CA PRO A 163 5.10 -12.52 10.15
C PRO A 163 6.05 -13.48 9.41
N ILE A 164 6.18 -13.31 8.09
CA ILE A 164 7.10 -14.09 7.24
C ILE A 164 8.34 -13.30 6.82
N THR A 165 8.42 -12.02 7.20
CA THR A 165 9.58 -11.15 6.95
C THR A 165 9.93 -10.36 8.22
N GLU A 166 11.17 -9.90 8.34
CA GLU A 166 11.59 -9.09 9.50
C GLU A 166 10.83 -7.76 9.60
N ALA A 167 10.48 -7.17 8.47
CA ALA A 167 9.69 -5.94 8.44
C ALA A 167 8.30 -6.12 9.08
N MET A 168 7.66 -7.29 8.89
CA MET A 168 6.36 -7.60 9.51
C MET A 168 6.44 -7.80 11.03
N ARG A 169 7.64 -8.07 11.57
CA ARG A 169 7.84 -8.22 13.03
C ARG A 169 7.87 -6.88 13.75
N ILE A 170 7.98 -5.78 13.02
CA ILE A 170 7.96 -4.44 13.59
C ILE A 170 6.49 -4.08 13.91
N PRO A 171 6.12 -3.92 15.20
CA PRO A 171 4.73 -3.67 15.55
C PRO A 171 4.24 -2.32 15.01
N PRO A 172 3.02 -2.24 14.48
CA PRO A 172 2.41 -0.96 14.13
C PRO A 172 2.10 -0.14 15.38
N GLU A 173 2.44 1.14 15.37
CA GLU A 173 2.14 2.09 16.44
C GLU A 173 0.85 2.86 16.16
N GLU A 174 0.64 3.26 14.90
CA GLU A 174 -0.44 4.16 14.50
C GLU A 174 -0.74 4.00 13.00
N LEU A 175 -2.01 3.95 12.61
CA LEU A 175 -2.41 4.09 11.20
C LEU A 175 -2.30 5.56 10.79
N LEU A 176 -1.53 5.83 9.74
CA LEU A 176 -1.30 7.19 9.24
C LEU A 176 -2.31 7.60 8.15
N GLY A 177 -2.91 6.61 7.49
CA GLY A 177 -3.97 6.83 6.52
C GLY A 177 -4.05 5.70 5.51
N ALA A 178 -5.21 5.62 4.85
CA ALA A 178 -5.46 4.70 3.77
C ALA A 178 -6.28 5.37 2.65
N TYR A 179 -6.09 4.90 1.43
CA TYR A 179 -6.88 5.33 0.28
C TYR A 179 -6.98 4.21 -0.77
N LYS A 180 -7.90 4.37 -1.70
CA LYS A 180 -7.95 3.60 -2.94
C LYS A 180 -8.07 4.50 -4.16
N VAL A 181 -7.63 4.00 -5.31
CA VAL A 181 -7.71 4.70 -6.59
C VAL A 181 -7.74 3.71 -7.74
N ALA A 182 -8.51 4.02 -8.79
CA ALA A 182 -8.51 3.27 -10.03
C ALA A 182 -7.91 4.10 -11.16
N PHE A 183 -7.08 3.48 -12.00
CA PHE A 183 -6.42 4.15 -13.13
C PHE A 183 -6.03 3.13 -14.22
N GLU A 184 -5.61 3.65 -15.38
CA GLU A 184 -5.08 2.86 -16.50
C GLU A 184 -3.56 3.03 -16.58
N ARG A 185 -2.84 1.93 -16.76
CA ARG A 185 -1.40 1.85 -17.06
C ARG A 185 -1.15 1.30 -18.46
#